data_AF-A0A6J5F322-F1
#
_entry.id   AF-A0A6J5F322-F1
#
_cell.length_a   1.000
_cell.length_b   1.000
_cell.length_c   1.000
_cell.angle_alpha   90.00
_cell.angle_beta   90.00
_cell.angle_gamma   90.00
#
_symmetry.space_group_name_H-M   'P 1'
#
loop_
_entity.id
_entity.type
_entity.pdbx_description
1 polymer ?
#
loop_
_entity_poly.entity_id
_entity_poly.type
_entity_poly.pdbx_seq_one_letter_code
_entity_poly.pdbx_strand_id
1 'polypeptide(L)'
;MEFEAMSCDELSAYLRSVPGVYALLNEPVELDIAEVGDGNLNFVYFASNTKAPEKSVVVKQAPPFLRLVGKTWPLTRHRMEREVAALRRFGALCPQHVPRVYHADNELFLMVMQRLSSHRILRQGLMDGIVYPKLAGHLSTYLAHTLFFGSDLYLAPDVKKQAVSAAINSELCKITEDLVFTYPFEDHPSNVYSAAFPRAEIERIWKSPALRVAVGEMKWSFMSDAQTLLHGDLHTGSIMVNQDETYVIDPEFAFYGPMGFDIGAVLANLLLAYFSRDWHDREARANGGLPYRDWLLEQATQIWNGFADQFIALWREHESRRKSYFIGDDRGGACVDAFRARFMQRLFADSLGFAGCKMIRRIVGMAKVVDVTSIADEALRATVEVRALRCAQRLLVERHAIADIGEVVAVAREIQATRYA
;
A
#
# COMPACT_ATOMS: atom_id res chain seq x y z
N MET A 1 -15.13 -7.55 30.50
CA MET A 1 -14.92 -6.09 30.50
C MET A 1 -15.10 -5.61 29.07
N GLU A 2 -15.82 -4.51 28.86
CA GLU A 2 -15.78 -3.82 27.58
C GLU A 2 -14.33 -3.36 27.32
N PHE A 3 -13.90 -3.38 26.05
CA PHE A 3 -12.60 -2.82 25.70
C PHE A 3 -12.64 -1.30 25.87
N GLU A 4 -11.71 -0.76 26.65
CA GLU A 4 -11.43 0.66 26.74
C GLU A 4 -10.02 0.91 26.21
N ALA A 5 -9.89 1.93 25.36
CA ALA A 5 -8.57 2.36 24.91
C ALA A 5 -7.83 2.99 26.09
N MET A 6 -6.51 2.80 26.14
CA MET A 6 -5.71 3.37 27.22
C MET A 6 -5.82 4.89 27.23
N SER A 7 -6.13 5.46 28.39
CA SER A 7 -6.01 6.90 28.62
C SER A 7 -4.54 7.34 28.52
N CYS A 8 -4.31 8.64 28.31
CA CYS A 8 -2.95 9.20 28.29
C CYS A 8 -2.19 8.92 29.60
N ASP A 9 -2.88 8.94 30.75
CA ASP A 9 -2.26 8.68 32.05
C ASP A 9 -1.87 7.19 32.22
N GLU A 10 -2.76 6.27 31.85
CA GLU A 10 -2.47 4.84 31.85
C GLU A 10 -1.33 4.50 30.89
N LEU A 11 -1.31 5.12 29.71
CA LEU A 11 -0.25 4.92 28.74
C LEU A 11 1.08 5.49 29.23
N SER A 12 1.07 6.65 29.89
CA SER A 12 2.27 7.23 30.52
C SER A 12 2.83 6.29 31.59
N ALA A 13 1.99 5.75 32.47
CA ALA A 13 2.39 4.78 33.48
C ALA A 13 2.94 3.49 32.87
N TYR A 14 2.30 2.99 31.80
CA TYR A 14 2.75 1.82 31.08
C TYR A 14 4.10 2.02 30.39
N LEU A 15 4.32 3.13 29.68
CA LEU A 15 5.60 3.39 29.01
C LEU A 15 6.75 3.51 30.01
N ARG A 16 6.50 4.08 31.21
CA ARG A 16 7.49 4.14 32.31
C ARG A 16 7.80 2.76 32.90
N SER A 17 6.88 1.79 32.81
CA SER A 17 7.09 0.44 33.35
C SER A 17 7.89 -0.46 32.41
N VAL A 18 8.12 -0.04 31.16
CA VAL A 18 8.91 -0.77 30.15
C VAL A 18 10.32 -0.13 30.06
N PRO A 19 11.36 -0.69 30.72
CA PRO A 19 12.64 0.01 30.89
C PRO A 19 13.32 0.38 29.57
N GLY A 20 13.26 -0.50 28.57
CA GLY A 20 13.86 -0.24 27.25
C GLY A 20 13.19 0.91 26.49
N VAL A 21 11.88 1.09 26.67
CA VAL A 21 11.13 2.20 26.05
C VAL A 21 11.34 3.48 26.84
N TYR A 22 11.33 3.42 28.17
CA TYR A 22 11.51 4.63 29.00
C TYR A 22 12.92 5.23 28.85
N ALA A 23 13.94 4.38 28.71
CA ALA A 23 15.29 4.83 28.38
C ALA A 23 15.36 5.57 27.02
N LEU A 24 14.62 5.13 26.00
CA LEU A 24 14.54 5.83 24.70
C LEU A 24 13.92 7.24 24.83
N LEU A 25 13.06 7.42 25.84
CA LEU A 25 12.41 8.69 26.17
C LEU A 25 13.25 9.55 27.13
N ASN A 26 14.49 9.14 27.45
CA ASN A 26 15.46 9.86 28.28
C ASN A 26 14.99 10.07 29.74
N GLU A 27 14.74 8.95 30.42
CA GLU A 27 14.35 8.88 31.84
C GLU A 27 15.30 9.61 32.80
N PRO A 28 14.81 10.12 33.96
CA PRO A 28 13.40 10.21 34.37
C PRO A 28 12.74 11.47 33.79
N VAL A 29 11.54 11.32 33.21
CA VAL A 29 10.82 12.45 32.61
C VAL A 29 9.30 12.32 32.62
N GLU A 30 8.63 13.46 32.63
CA GLU A 30 7.21 13.56 32.34
C GLU A 30 6.97 13.45 30.82
N LEU A 31 5.94 12.71 30.44
CA LEU A 31 5.59 12.44 29.05
C LEU A 31 4.36 13.26 28.65
N ASP A 32 4.45 13.93 27.52
CA ASP A 32 3.31 14.50 26.82
C ASP A 32 2.76 13.46 25.84
N ILE A 33 1.48 13.13 25.98
CA ILE A 33 0.81 12.07 25.21
C ILE A 33 -0.46 12.59 24.57
N ALA A 34 -0.55 12.45 23.26
CA ALA A 34 -1.72 12.81 22.48
C ALA A 34 -2.15 11.65 21.57
N GLU A 35 -3.45 11.35 21.53
CA GLU A 35 -4.03 10.49 20.48
C GLU A 35 -4.15 11.31 19.19
N VAL A 36 -3.62 10.77 18.11
CA VAL A 36 -3.46 11.47 16.82
C VAL A 36 -3.95 10.63 15.64
N GLY A 37 -4.53 9.45 15.89
CA GLY A 37 -4.92 8.53 14.83
C GLY A 37 -6.12 9.06 14.05
N ASP A 38 -5.89 9.38 12.78
CA ASP A 38 -6.92 9.57 11.74
C ASP A 38 -7.20 8.27 10.98
N GLY A 39 -6.50 7.18 11.34
CA GLY A 39 -6.54 5.88 10.68
C GLY A 39 -7.83 5.09 10.91
N ASN A 40 -8.14 4.20 9.97
CA ASN A 40 -9.42 3.47 9.91
C ASN A 40 -9.53 2.31 10.92
N LEU A 41 -8.42 1.81 11.47
CA LEU A 41 -8.39 0.52 12.20
C LEU A 41 -7.95 0.62 13.67
N ASN A 42 -7.03 1.51 14.02
CA ASN A 42 -6.30 1.46 15.31
C ASN A 42 -6.23 2.84 15.99
N PHE A 43 -5.97 2.84 17.30
CA PHE A 43 -5.60 4.05 18.04
C PHE A 43 -4.11 4.29 17.90
N VAL A 44 -3.71 5.56 17.70
CA VAL A 44 -2.32 5.96 17.53
C VAL A 44 -2.03 7.09 18.49
N TYR A 45 -1.03 6.93 19.34
CA TYR A 45 -0.60 7.92 20.31
C TYR A 45 0.81 8.38 19.99
N PHE A 46 1.04 9.69 20.05
CA PHE A 46 2.38 10.24 20.13
C PHE A 46 2.74 10.43 21.59
N ALA A 47 3.84 9.82 22.02
CA ALA A 47 4.40 10.02 23.36
C ALA A 47 5.76 10.70 23.22
N SER A 48 5.90 11.88 23.81
CA SER A 48 7.13 12.69 23.72
C SER A 48 7.60 13.09 25.10
N ASN A 49 8.91 13.18 25.29
CA ASN A 49 9.50 13.78 26.47
C ASN A 49 9.17 15.29 26.50
N THR A 50 8.63 15.78 27.62
CA THR A 50 8.22 17.20 27.81
C THR A 50 9.37 18.21 27.71
N LYS A 51 10.61 17.80 27.99
CA LYS A 51 11.82 18.64 27.94
C LYS A 51 12.65 18.44 26.67
N ALA A 52 12.47 17.32 25.99
CA ALA A 52 13.20 16.93 24.78
C ALA A 52 12.24 16.28 23.77
N PRO A 53 11.36 17.06 23.09
CA PRO A 53 10.29 16.52 22.26
C PRO A 53 10.74 15.62 21.10
N GLU A 54 12.01 15.70 20.70
CA GLU A 54 12.62 14.80 19.73
C GLU A 54 12.79 13.38 20.26
N LYS A 55 12.91 13.20 21.58
CA LYS A 55 12.85 11.90 22.26
C LYS A 55 11.39 11.49 22.36
N SER A 56 10.93 10.78 21.34
CA SER A 56 9.52 10.43 21.20
C SER A 56 9.32 9.08 20.51
N VAL A 57 8.17 8.49 20.77
CA VAL A 57 7.72 7.22 20.19
C VAL A 57 6.28 7.31 19.72
N VAL A 58 5.90 6.40 18.83
CA VAL A 58 4.51 6.14 18.47
C VAL A 58 4.06 4.90 19.23
N VAL A 59 2.86 4.95 19.80
CA VAL A 59 2.19 3.78 20.35
C VAL A 59 0.96 3.50 19.51
N LYS A 60 0.81 2.26 19.04
CA LYS A 60 -0.38 1.82 18.30
C LYS A 60 -1.09 0.74 19.08
N GLN A 61 -2.42 0.83 19.20
CA GLN A 61 -3.24 -0.15 19.92
C GLN A 61 -4.46 -0.57 19.08
N ALA A 62 -4.71 -1.88 19.00
CA ALA A 62 -5.80 -2.43 18.22
C ALA A 62 -7.09 -2.62 19.05
N PRO A 63 -8.20 -1.92 18.72
CA PRO A 63 -9.52 -2.24 19.29
C PRO A 63 -10.11 -3.54 18.71
N PRO A 64 -11.08 -4.19 19.38
CA PRO A 64 -11.74 -5.41 18.88
C PRO A 64 -12.79 -5.15 17.78
N PHE A 65 -12.71 -4.02 17.08
CA PHE A 65 -13.62 -3.59 16.03
C PHE A 65 -12.90 -2.69 15.01
N LEU A 66 -13.50 -2.51 13.83
CA LEU A 66 -13.03 -1.58 12.81
C LEU A 66 -13.37 -0.14 13.22
N ARG A 67 -12.38 0.70 13.52
CA ARG A 67 -12.58 2.08 14.02
C ARG A 67 -13.43 2.95 13.08
N LEU A 68 -13.28 2.79 11.76
CA LEU A 68 -14.05 3.52 10.75
C LEU A 68 -15.58 3.32 10.85
N VAL A 69 -16.02 2.12 11.27
CA VAL A 69 -17.44 1.76 11.35
C VAL A 69 -17.93 1.75 12.80
N GLY A 70 -17.03 1.48 13.74
CA GLY A 70 -17.32 1.35 15.16
C GLY A 70 -17.69 -0.08 15.57
N LYS A 71 -18.29 -0.22 16.76
CA LYS A 71 -18.57 -1.51 17.42
C LYS A 71 -19.45 -2.47 16.60
N THR A 72 -20.13 -2.00 15.55
CA THR A 72 -20.99 -2.81 14.66
C THR A 72 -20.21 -3.67 13.68
N TRP A 73 -18.90 -3.47 13.55
CA TRP A 73 -18.02 -4.30 12.74
C TRP A 73 -16.88 -4.88 13.59
N PRO A 74 -17.07 -6.07 14.21
CA PRO A 74 -16.04 -6.76 14.98
C PRO A 74 -14.81 -7.07 14.13
N LEU A 75 -13.62 -6.92 14.73
CA LEU A 75 -12.35 -7.18 14.05
C LEU A 75 -11.30 -7.66 15.06
N THR A 76 -10.64 -8.78 14.75
CA THR A 76 -9.63 -9.37 15.62
C THR A 76 -8.49 -8.42 15.98
N ARG A 77 -8.14 -8.37 17.27
CA ARG A 77 -6.98 -7.61 17.75
C ARG A 77 -5.65 -8.26 17.40
N HIS A 78 -5.64 -9.56 17.07
CA HIS A 78 -4.43 -10.28 16.62
C HIS A 78 -3.81 -9.67 15.36
N ARG A 79 -4.52 -8.79 14.64
CA ARG A 79 -3.93 -7.96 13.58
C ARG A 79 -2.71 -7.15 14.05
N MET A 80 -2.66 -6.74 15.33
CA MET A 80 -1.48 -6.06 15.89
C MET A 80 -0.25 -6.96 15.91
N GLU A 81 -0.41 -8.24 16.29
CA GLU A 81 0.70 -9.20 16.27
C GLU A 81 1.19 -9.43 14.83
N ARG A 82 0.27 -9.45 13.87
CA ARG A 82 0.60 -9.60 12.44
C ARG A 82 1.35 -8.38 11.93
N GLU A 83 0.91 -7.18 12.28
CA GLU A 83 1.60 -5.93 11.96
C GLU A 83 3.01 -5.89 12.55
N VAL A 84 3.17 -6.22 13.83
CA VAL A 84 4.47 -6.30 14.50
C VAL A 84 5.40 -7.30 13.81
N ALA A 85 4.89 -8.50 13.49
CA ALA A 85 5.68 -9.53 12.80
C ALA A 85 6.11 -9.06 11.40
N ALA A 86 5.21 -8.40 10.65
CA ALA A 86 5.48 -7.87 9.34
C ALA A 86 6.50 -6.71 9.39
N LEU A 87 6.32 -5.73 10.28
CA LEU A 87 7.28 -4.62 10.48
C LEU A 87 8.68 -5.13 10.85
N ARG A 88 8.78 -6.11 11.76
CA ARG A 88 10.08 -6.71 12.12
C ARG A 88 10.70 -7.45 10.93
N ARG A 89 9.90 -8.19 10.16
CA ARG A 89 10.37 -8.90 8.96
C ARG A 89 10.85 -7.93 7.90
N PHE A 90 10.05 -6.92 7.55
CA PHE A 90 10.41 -5.93 6.53
C PHE A 90 11.57 -5.05 7.00
N GLY A 91 11.62 -4.67 8.27
CA GLY A 91 12.75 -3.92 8.84
C GLY A 91 14.06 -4.70 8.87
N ALA A 92 14.02 -6.04 8.96
CA ALA A 92 15.21 -6.87 8.80
C ALA A 92 15.71 -6.92 7.34
N LEU A 93 14.82 -6.74 6.36
CA LEU A 93 15.15 -6.76 4.92
C LEU A 93 15.50 -5.38 4.37
N CYS A 94 14.91 -4.32 4.92
CA CYS A 94 15.01 -2.96 4.43
C CYS A 94 14.92 -1.94 5.60
N PRO A 95 15.89 -1.94 6.53
CA PRO A 95 15.84 -1.13 7.75
C PRO A 95 15.79 0.38 7.50
N GLN A 96 16.21 0.85 6.33
CA GLN A 96 16.18 2.24 5.92
C GLN A 96 14.78 2.74 5.53
N HIS A 97 13.82 1.84 5.27
CA HIS A 97 12.49 2.18 4.77
C HIS A 97 11.35 1.63 5.62
N VAL A 98 11.65 1.10 6.81
CA VAL A 98 10.65 0.56 7.74
C VAL A 98 10.95 1.08 9.15
N PRO A 99 9.96 1.64 9.86
CA PRO A 99 10.18 2.15 11.20
C PRO A 99 10.53 1.02 12.16
N ARG A 100 11.42 1.30 13.11
CA ARG A 100 11.82 0.30 14.11
C ARG A 100 10.69 0.05 15.11
N VAL A 101 10.40 -1.22 15.38
CA VAL A 101 9.54 -1.64 16.50
C VAL A 101 10.40 -1.79 17.75
N TYR A 102 10.14 -0.99 18.77
CA TYR A 102 10.87 -1.01 20.04
C TYR A 102 10.28 -2.01 21.03
N HIS A 103 8.95 -2.12 21.09
CA HIS A 103 8.25 -2.97 22.03
C HIS A 103 6.93 -3.46 21.44
N ALA A 104 6.48 -4.63 21.88
CA ALA A 104 5.17 -5.17 21.53
C ALA A 104 4.61 -5.97 22.72
N ASP A 105 3.31 -5.83 22.94
CA ASP A 105 2.58 -6.46 24.02
C ASP A 105 1.33 -7.13 23.45
N ASN A 106 1.34 -8.47 23.50
CA ASN A 106 0.28 -9.29 22.91
C ASN A 106 -0.96 -9.37 23.82
N GLU A 107 -0.85 -9.06 25.11
CA GLU A 107 -2.01 -9.05 26.01
C GLU A 107 -2.81 -7.76 25.81
N LEU A 108 -2.11 -6.64 25.65
CA LEU A 108 -2.70 -5.33 25.39
C LEU A 108 -2.97 -5.05 23.90
N PHE A 109 -2.47 -5.90 23.00
CA PHE A 109 -2.49 -5.69 21.55
C PHE A 109 -1.96 -4.31 21.17
N LEU A 110 -0.76 -4.01 21.69
CA LEU A 110 -0.11 -2.72 21.63
C LEU A 110 1.31 -2.88 21.08
N MET A 111 1.76 -1.90 20.29
CA MET A 111 3.16 -1.78 19.92
C MET A 111 3.70 -0.37 20.17
N VAL A 112 5.00 -0.29 20.45
CA VAL A 112 5.76 0.95 20.52
C VAL A 112 6.79 0.96 19.41
N MET A 113 6.81 2.00 18.59
CA MET A 113 7.64 2.10 17.39
C MET A 113 8.24 3.50 17.21
N GLN A 114 9.20 3.59 16.28
CA GLN A 114 9.86 4.83 15.87
C GLN A 114 8.84 5.88 15.43
N ARG A 115 8.95 7.08 16.01
CA ARG A 115 8.21 8.25 15.56
C ARG A 115 8.94 8.94 14.41
N LEU A 116 8.24 9.13 13.31
CA LEU A 116 8.74 9.80 12.10
C LEU A 116 8.32 11.29 12.10
N SER A 117 8.74 12.04 13.11
CA SER A 117 8.25 13.41 13.38
C SER A 117 8.53 14.44 12.28
N SER A 118 9.59 14.24 11.49
CA SER A 118 9.95 15.09 10.34
C SER A 118 9.25 14.67 9.03
N HIS A 119 8.45 13.61 9.07
CA HIS A 119 7.82 13.03 7.89
C HIS A 119 6.33 13.36 7.84
N ARG A 120 5.78 13.29 6.63
CA ARG A 120 4.34 13.38 6.40
C ARG A 120 3.85 12.23 5.55
N ILE A 121 2.56 11.93 5.64
CA ILE A 121 1.92 10.95 4.77
C ILE A 121 2.09 11.39 3.30
N LEU A 122 2.61 10.49 2.47
CA LEU A 122 2.93 10.74 1.06
C LEU A 122 1.71 11.28 0.32
N ARG A 123 0.54 10.70 0.52
CA ARG A 123 -0.73 11.16 -0.08
C ARG A 123 -0.94 12.67 0.09
N GLN A 124 -0.77 13.20 1.30
CA GLN A 124 -0.92 14.64 1.52
C GLN A 124 0.16 15.43 0.78
N GLY A 125 1.40 14.94 0.78
CA GLY A 125 2.48 15.51 -0.03
C GLY A 125 2.16 15.58 -1.53
N LEU A 126 1.52 14.53 -2.07
CA LEU A 126 1.10 14.47 -3.47
C LEU A 126 -0.02 15.46 -3.79
N MET A 127 -0.97 15.63 -2.88
CA MET A 127 -2.02 16.64 -3.00
C MET A 127 -1.45 18.06 -2.96
N ASP A 128 -0.46 18.30 -2.11
CA ASP A 128 0.22 19.59 -2.00
C ASP A 128 1.18 19.89 -3.17
N GLY A 129 1.36 18.93 -4.11
CA GLY A 129 2.25 19.11 -5.26
C GLY A 129 3.74 19.08 -4.90
N ILE A 130 4.12 18.43 -3.80
CA ILE A 130 5.51 18.35 -3.36
C ILE A 130 6.25 17.26 -4.11
N VAL A 131 7.40 17.62 -4.67
CA VAL A 131 8.34 16.67 -5.29
C VAL A 131 9.18 16.00 -4.20
N TYR A 132 9.32 14.68 -4.31
CA TYR A 132 10.15 13.86 -3.43
C TYR A 132 11.24 13.16 -4.27
N PRO A 133 12.46 13.75 -4.38
CA PRO A 133 13.45 13.32 -5.36
C PRO A 133 13.90 11.86 -5.24
N LYS A 134 13.86 11.29 -4.02
CA LYS A 134 14.32 9.92 -3.75
C LYS A 134 13.20 8.88 -3.71
N LEU A 135 11.94 9.29 -3.90
CA LEU A 135 10.76 8.43 -3.73
C LEU A 135 10.86 7.16 -4.57
N ALA A 136 11.13 7.30 -5.87
CA ALA A 136 11.18 6.16 -6.77
C ALA A 136 12.26 5.14 -6.37
N GLY A 137 13.48 5.61 -6.10
CA GLY A 137 14.59 4.75 -5.70
C GLY A 137 14.36 4.05 -4.35
N HIS A 138 13.73 4.72 -3.39
CA HIS A 138 13.41 4.11 -2.10
C HIS A 138 12.31 3.05 -2.20
N LEU A 139 11.20 3.36 -2.89
CA LEU A 139 10.11 2.41 -3.05
C LEU A 139 10.49 1.22 -3.92
N SER A 140 11.28 1.42 -4.98
CA SER A 140 11.80 0.32 -5.79
C SER A 140 12.66 -0.63 -4.96
N THR A 141 13.51 -0.07 -4.09
CA THR A 141 14.36 -0.84 -3.17
C THR A 141 13.53 -1.62 -2.16
N TYR A 142 12.57 -0.96 -1.51
CA TYR A 142 11.65 -1.61 -0.56
C TYR A 142 10.89 -2.77 -1.22
N LEU A 143 10.28 -2.55 -2.38
CA LEU A 143 9.51 -3.56 -3.11
C LEU A 143 10.40 -4.74 -3.54
N ALA A 144 11.59 -4.47 -4.10
CA ALA A 144 12.49 -5.52 -4.57
C ALA A 144 12.93 -6.42 -3.41
N HIS A 145 13.33 -5.83 -2.28
CA HIS A 145 13.82 -6.59 -1.13
C HIS A 145 12.69 -7.36 -0.44
N THR A 146 11.57 -6.71 -0.14
CA THR A 146 10.48 -7.36 0.62
C THR A 146 9.79 -8.45 -0.19
N LEU A 147 9.60 -8.24 -1.50
CA LEU A 147 8.94 -9.24 -2.35
C LEU A 147 9.88 -10.40 -2.72
N PHE A 148 11.17 -10.14 -2.99
CA PHE A 148 12.12 -11.20 -3.35
C PHE A 148 12.45 -12.14 -2.18
N PHE A 149 12.91 -11.58 -1.05
CA PHE A 149 13.40 -12.38 0.08
C PHE A 149 12.31 -13.11 0.87
N GLY A 150 11.03 -12.80 0.61
CA GLY A 150 9.89 -13.55 1.12
C GLY A 150 9.42 -14.70 0.23
N SER A 151 9.97 -14.84 -0.97
CA SER A 151 9.45 -15.75 -2.02
C SER A 151 10.16 -17.10 -2.08
N ASP A 152 9.55 -18.05 -2.81
CA ASP A 152 10.14 -19.35 -3.16
C ASP A 152 11.40 -19.23 -4.05
N LEU A 153 11.68 -18.05 -4.66
CA LEU A 153 12.93 -17.80 -5.38
C LEU A 153 14.13 -17.74 -4.42
N TYR A 154 13.90 -17.36 -3.15
CA TYR A 154 14.93 -17.19 -2.14
C TYR A 154 14.85 -18.25 -1.02
N LEU A 155 13.66 -18.37 -0.41
CA LEU A 155 13.41 -19.24 0.73
C LEU A 155 13.45 -20.71 0.34
N ALA A 156 13.86 -21.56 1.30
CA ALA A 156 13.70 -23.00 1.15
C ALA A 156 12.21 -23.38 1.21
N PRO A 157 11.75 -24.43 0.48
CA PRO A 157 10.33 -24.76 0.39
C PRO A 157 9.62 -25.09 1.71
N ASP A 158 10.33 -25.63 2.69
CA ASP A 158 9.84 -25.93 4.04
C ASP A 158 9.71 -24.66 4.88
N VAL A 159 10.74 -23.80 4.86
CA VAL A 159 10.74 -22.48 5.51
C VAL A 159 9.59 -21.63 4.98
N LYS A 160 9.39 -21.60 3.66
CA LYS A 160 8.29 -20.85 3.06
C LYS A 160 6.92 -21.38 3.51
N LYS A 161 6.72 -22.70 3.56
CA LYS A 161 5.44 -23.28 4.02
C LYS A 161 5.14 -22.94 5.48
N GLN A 162 6.15 -22.99 6.34
CA GLN A 162 6.01 -22.56 7.74
C GLN A 162 5.68 -21.07 7.84
N ALA A 163 6.34 -20.22 7.02
CA ALA A 163 6.06 -18.79 6.99
C ALA A 163 4.63 -18.47 6.50
N VAL A 164 4.13 -19.19 5.49
CA VAL A 164 2.71 -19.09 5.06
C VAL A 164 1.77 -19.44 6.21
N SER A 165 2.03 -20.53 6.93
CA SER A 165 1.22 -20.96 8.07
C SER A 165 1.22 -19.93 9.21
N ALA A 166 2.33 -19.25 9.46
CA ALA A 166 2.45 -18.26 10.53
C ALA A 166 1.79 -16.91 10.18
N ALA A 167 1.65 -16.61 8.89
CA ALA A 167 1.14 -15.34 8.38
C ALA A 167 -0.33 -15.39 7.93
N ILE A 168 -1.09 -16.39 8.38
CA ILE A 168 -2.54 -16.45 8.11
C ILE A 168 -3.23 -15.24 8.77
N ASN A 169 -4.02 -14.53 7.96
CA ASN A 169 -4.69 -13.28 8.33
C ASN A 169 -6.11 -13.20 7.73
N SER A 170 -6.94 -14.20 8.03
CA SER A 170 -8.22 -14.45 7.34
C SER A 170 -9.20 -13.28 7.40
N GLU A 171 -9.36 -12.61 8.54
CA GLU A 171 -10.32 -11.51 8.69
C GLU A 171 -9.96 -10.29 7.82
N LEU A 172 -8.67 -9.95 7.75
CA LEU A 172 -8.20 -8.80 6.97
C LEU A 172 -8.12 -9.14 5.47
N CYS A 173 -7.79 -10.39 5.14
CA CYS A 173 -7.95 -10.91 3.78
C CYS A 173 -9.42 -10.81 3.34
N LYS A 174 -10.38 -11.21 4.19
CA LYS A 174 -11.80 -11.13 3.87
C LYS A 174 -12.28 -9.71 3.60
N ILE A 175 -11.83 -8.74 4.40
CA ILE A 175 -12.10 -7.31 4.14
C ILE A 175 -11.62 -6.91 2.74
N THR A 176 -10.44 -7.38 2.34
CA THR A 176 -9.89 -7.10 1.00
C THR A 176 -10.66 -7.82 -0.10
N GLU A 177 -10.95 -9.12 0.07
CA GLU A 177 -11.76 -9.94 -0.84
C GLU A 177 -13.12 -9.28 -1.15
N ASP A 178 -13.74 -8.71 -0.13
CA ASP A 178 -15.02 -8.03 -0.24
C ASP A 178 -14.88 -6.64 -0.85
N LEU A 179 -14.10 -5.76 -0.21
CA LEU A 179 -14.06 -4.33 -0.53
C LEU A 179 -13.19 -3.98 -1.73
N VAL A 180 -12.30 -4.87 -2.18
CA VAL A 180 -11.48 -4.66 -3.37
C VAL A 180 -12.02 -5.43 -4.57
N PHE A 181 -12.51 -6.65 -4.38
CA PHE A 181 -12.78 -7.56 -5.49
C PHE A 181 -14.24 -7.94 -5.70
N THR A 182 -15.13 -7.65 -4.73
CA THR A 182 -16.53 -8.11 -4.80
C THR A 182 -17.50 -6.94 -4.81
N TYR A 183 -17.62 -6.22 -3.69
CA TYR A 183 -18.62 -5.19 -3.50
C TYR A 183 -18.55 -4.05 -4.52
N PRO A 184 -17.37 -3.49 -4.89
CA PRO A 184 -17.29 -2.43 -5.90
C PRO A 184 -17.89 -2.80 -7.27
N PHE A 185 -18.07 -4.10 -7.52
CA PHE A 185 -18.50 -4.60 -8.82
C PHE A 185 -19.98 -5.03 -8.84
N GLU A 186 -20.73 -4.87 -7.76
CA GLU A 186 -22.14 -5.22 -7.65
C GLU A 186 -22.97 -4.11 -7.00
N ASP A 187 -24.29 -4.28 -6.95
CA ASP A 187 -25.20 -3.36 -6.25
C ASP A 187 -25.16 -3.64 -4.73
N HIS A 188 -24.07 -3.22 -4.09
CA HIS A 188 -23.83 -3.42 -2.67
C HIS A 188 -24.07 -2.14 -1.85
N PRO A 189 -24.74 -2.20 -0.68
CA PRO A 189 -25.05 -1.02 0.14
C PRO A 189 -23.84 -0.21 0.64
N SER A 190 -22.65 -0.81 0.65
CA SER A 190 -21.41 -0.10 1.06
C SER A 190 -20.81 0.78 -0.04
N ASN A 191 -21.26 0.64 -1.29
CA ASN A 191 -20.80 1.48 -2.39
C ASN A 191 -21.45 2.86 -2.30
N VAL A 192 -20.66 3.92 -2.50
CA VAL A 192 -21.10 5.30 -2.32
C VAL A 192 -20.76 6.12 -3.56
N TYR A 193 -21.78 6.76 -4.14
CA TYR A 193 -21.68 7.57 -5.35
C TYR A 193 -22.22 8.98 -5.08
N SER A 194 -21.62 10.00 -5.69
CA SER A 194 -22.24 11.33 -5.72
C SER A 194 -23.35 11.38 -6.77
N ALA A 195 -24.30 12.31 -6.63
CA ALA A 195 -25.39 12.46 -7.60
C ALA A 195 -24.89 12.83 -9.01
N ALA A 196 -23.74 13.50 -9.10
CA ALA A 196 -23.07 13.85 -10.35
C ALA A 196 -22.36 12.67 -11.02
N PHE A 197 -22.13 11.55 -10.31
CA PHE A 197 -21.43 10.40 -10.87
C PHE A 197 -22.31 9.69 -11.93
N PRO A 198 -21.83 9.48 -13.18
CA PRO A 198 -22.70 8.96 -14.24
C PRO A 198 -23.18 7.54 -13.96
N ARG A 199 -24.50 7.34 -13.92
CA ARG A 199 -25.12 6.02 -13.71
C ARG A 199 -24.68 4.98 -14.75
N ALA A 200 -24.45 5.40 -15.99
CA ALA A 200 -23.94 4.53 -17.06
C ALA A 200 -22.57 3.90 -16.70
N GLU A 201 -21.73 4.59 -15.93
CA GLU A 201 -20.44 4.07 -15.47
C GLU A 201 -20.62 3.00 -14.40
N ILE A 202 -21.55 3.20 -13.47
CA ILE A 202 -21.94 2.19 -12.46
C ILE A 202 -22.43 0.93 -13.16
N GLU A 203 -23.37 1.08 -14.10
CA GLU A 203 -23.93 -0.05 -14.83
C GLU A 203 -22.87 -0.79 -15.66
N ARG A 204 -21.90 -0.07 -16.23
CA ARG A 204 -20.78 -0.65 -16.97
C ARG A 204 -19.91 -1.53 -16.07
N ILE A 205 -19.63 -1.10 -14.84
CA ILE A 205 -18.86 -1.90 -13.87
C ILE A 205 -19.58 -3.22 -13.58
N TRP A 206 -20.89 -3.16 -13.36
CA TRP A 206 -21.70 -4.32 -13.00
C TRP A 206 -21.89 -5.30 -14.17
N LYS A 207 -22.12 -4.78 -15.37
CA LYS A 207 -22.60 -5.57 -16.52
C LYS A 207 -21.50 -5.97 -17.50
N SER A 208 -20.31 -5.35 -17.46
CA SER A 208 -19.24 -5.65 -18.44
C SER A 208 -18.65 -7.04 -18.22
N PRO A 209 -18.84 -8.02 -19.13
CA PRO A 209 -18.35 -9.38 -18.91
C PRO A 209 -16.82 -9.44 -18.82
N ALA A 210 -16.11 -8.71 -19.69
CA ALA A 210 -14.64 -8.67 -19.69
C ALA A 210 -14.09 -8.13 -18.36
N LEU A 211 -14.69 -7.06 -17.82
CA LEU A 211 -14.28 -6.50 -16.53
C LEU A 211 -14.58 -7.47 -15.37
N ARG A 212 -15.77 -8.09 -15.38
CA ARG A 212 -16.20 -9.04 -14.34
C ARG A 212 -15.33 -10.32 -14.33
N VAL A 213 -14.91 -10.80 -15.50
CA VAL A 213 -13.95 -11.91 -15.60
C VAL A 213 -12.59 -11.48 -15.07
N ALA A 214 -12.07 -10.32 -15.51
CA ALA A 214 -10.76 -9.85 -15.10
C ALA A 214 -10.65 -9.61 -13.57
N VAL A 215 -11.67 -9.05 -12.91
CA VAL A 215 -11.68 -8.94 -11.44
C VAL A 215 -11.77 -10.31 -10.77
N GLY A 216 -12.53 -11.25 -11.35
CA GLY A 216 -12.60 -12.63 -10.85
C GLY A 216 -11.24 -13.33 -10.85
N GLU A 217 -10.44 -13.13 -11.91
CA GLU A 217 -9.08 -13.65 -12.01
C GLU A 217 -8.14 -13.02 -10.95
N MET A 218 -8.26 -11.71 -10.72
CA MET A 218 -7.47 -11.03 -9.67
C MET A 218 -7.88 -11.48 -8.27
N LYS A 219 -9.18 -11.69 -8.03
CA LYS A 219 -9.70 -12.26 -6.78
C LYS A 219 -9.16 -13.66 -6.55
N TRP A 220 -9.20 -14.51 -7.58
CA TRP A 220 -8.67 -15.87 -7.51
C TRP A 220 -7.19 -15.85 -7.14
N SER A 221 -6.37 -15.07 -7.86
CA SER A 221 -4.94 -14.92 -7.55
C SER A 221 -4.69 -14.44 -6.12
N PHE A 222 -5.44 -13.44 -5.64
CA PHE A 222 -5.33 -12.98 -4.25
C PHE A 222 -5.61 -14.08 -3.22
N MET A 223 -6.59 -14.95 -3.50
CA MET A 223 -7.01 -16.03 -2.60
C MET A 223 -6.12 -17.28 -2.67
N SER A 224 -5.45 -17.53 -3.80
CA SER A 224 -4.71 -18.79 -4.05
C SER A 224 -3.18 -18.65 -4.09
N ASP A 225 -2.66 -17.48 -4.49
CA ASP A 225 -1.26 -17.37 -4.90
C ASP A 225 -0.39 -16.87 -3.74
N ALA A 226 0.07 -17.79 -2.89
CA ALA A 226 0.97 -17.49 -1.79
C ALA A 226 2.42 -17.21 -2.26
N GLN A 227 2.66 -16.15 -3.04
CA GLN A 227 3.96 -15.90 -3.69
C GLN A 227 5.03 -15.33 -2.75
N THR A 228 4.67 -14.38 -1.88
CA THR A 228 5.57 -13.74 -0.91
C THR A 228 4.78 -13.10 0.23
N LEU A 229 5.46 -12.70 1.31
CA LEU A 229 4.83 -11.92 2.38
C LEU A 229 4.58 -10.49 1.88
N LEU A 230 3.31 -10.14 1.69
CA LEU A 230 2.87 -8.81 1.28
C LEU A 230 2.77 -7.87 2.47
N HIS A 231 2.87 -6.57 2.21
CA HIS A 231 2.33 -5.55 3.09
C HIS A 231 0.79 -5.62 3.14
N GLY A 232 0.14 -5.84 1.99
CA GLY A 232 -1.31 -6.06 1.92
C GLY A 232 -2.18 -4.79 1.92
N ASP A 233 -1.61 -3.59 2.07
CA ASP A 233 -2.32 -2.31 1.85
C ASP A 233 -1.35 -1.15 1.54
N LEU A 234 -0.40 -1.39 0.64
CA LEU A 234 0.68 -0.45 0.30
C LEU A 234 0.22 0.73 -0.58
N HIS A 235 -0.69 1.54 -0.09
CA HIS A 235 -1.14 2.77 -0.75
C HIS A 235 -0.34 3.99 -0.27
N THR A 236 -0.48 5.15 -0.93
CA THR A 236 0.22 6.40 -0.56
C THR A 236 -0.14 6.94 0.83
N GLY A 237 -1.18 6.40 1.46
CA GLY A 237 -1.51 6.64 2.88
C GLY A 237 -0.69 5.81 3.87
N SER A 238 -0.01 4.77 3.41
CA SER A 238 0.81 3.83 4.22
C SER A 238 2.30 4.09 4.01
N ILE A 239 2.63 5.30 3.54
CA ILE A 239 3.98 5.73 3.22
C ILE A 239 4.17 7.11 3.83
N MET A 240 5.21 7.29 4.62
CA MET A 240 5.63 8.56 5.18
C MET A 240 6.93 9.02 4.52
N VAL A 241 7.01 10.29 4.16
CA VAL A 241 8.12 10.86 3.40
C VAL A 241 8.57 12.22 3.95
N ASN A 242 9.84 12.51 3.73
CA ASN A 242 10.37 13.87 3.68
C ASN A 242 11.23 13.98 2.39
N GLN A 243 12.01 15.05 2.23
CA GLN A 243 12.83 15.25 1.02
C GLN A 243 13.92 14.18 0.82
N ASP A 244 14.35 13.53 1.91
CA ASP A 244 15.53 12.67 1.97
C ASP A 244 15.24 11.21 2.30
N GLU A 245 14.06 10.90 2.83
CA GLU A 245 13.72 9.63 3.46
C GLU A 245 12.31 9.18 3.07
N THR A 246 12.09 7.87 3.07
CA THR A 246 10.81 7.24 2.75
C THR A 246 10.64 6.01 3.63
N TYR A 247 9.53 5.96 4.35
CA TYR A 247 9.18 4.88 5.26
C TYR A 247 7.82 4.30 4.90
N VAL A 248 7.74 2.98 4.90
CA VAL A 248 6.50 2.22 4.75
C VAL A 248 5.99 1.81 6.14
N ILE A 249 4.72 2.05 6.40
CA ILE A 249 4.06 1.86 7.71
C ILE A 249 2.78 1.04 7.55
N ASP A 250 2.20 0.58 8.65
CA ASP A 250 0.89 -0.09 8.68
C ASP A 250 0.73 -1.39 7.85
N PRO A 251 1.67 -2.36 7.90
CA PRO A 251 1.50 -3.66 7.24
C PRO A 251 0.57 -4.61 8.01
N GLU A 252 -0.55 -4.13 8.55
CA GLU A 252 -1.49 -4.95 9.32
C GLU A 252 -2.25 -5.98 8.48
N PHE A 253 -2.40 -5.70 7.17
CA PHE A 253 -2.97 -6.61 6.16
C PHE A 253 -1.96 -7.64 5.65
N ALA A 254 -0.77 -7.74 6.25
CA ALA A 254 0.26 -8.65 5.78
C ALA A 254 -0.20 -10.11 5.84
N PHE A 255 0.02 -10.81 4.72
CA PHE A 255 -0.18 -12.25 4.55
C PHE A 255 0.66 -12.71 3.35
N TYR A 256 0.77 -14.03 3.15
CA TYR A 256 1.40 -14.55 1.94
C TYR A 256 0.44 -14.51 0.76
N GLY A 257 0.71 -13.64 -0.21
CA GLY A 257 -0.16 -13.40 -1.38
C GLY A 257 0.64 -13.05 -2.65
N PRO A 258 -0.05 -12.60 -3.72
CA PRO A 258 0.57 -12.31 -5.01
C PRO A 258 1.36 -11.01 -4.99
N MET A 259 2.61 -11.04 -5.47
CA MET A 259 3.55 -9.90 -5.45
C MET A 259 2.97 -8.64 -6.12
N GLY A 260 2.23 -8.84 -7.21
CA GLY A 260 1.61 -7.74 -7.96
C GLY A 260 0.62 -6.92 -7.15
N PHE A 261 0.11 -7.43 -6.02
CA PHE A 261 -0.86 -6.72 -5.20
C PHE A 261 -0.29 -5.47 -4.53
N ASP A 262 0.94 -5.54 -4.01
CA ASP A 262 1.62 -4.39 -3.39
C ASP A 262 2.11 -3.40 -4.44
N ILE A 263 2.71 -3.90 -5.53
CA ILE A 263 3.18 -3.06 -6.66
C ILE A 263 1.99 -2.32 -7.28
N GLY A 264 0.89 -3.03 -7.55
CA GLY A 264 -0.34 -2.46 -8.08
C GLY A 264 -0.96 -1.43 -7.14
N ALA A 265 -0.81 -1.57 -5.82
CA ALA A 265 -1.28 -0.57 -4.86
C ALA A 265 -0.55 0.77 -4.99
N VAL A 266 0.78 0.73 -5.15
CA VAL A 266 1.60 1.92 -5.37
C VAL A 266 1.21 2.58 -6.70
N LEU A 267 1.21 1.81 -7.79
CA LEU A 267 0.87 2.32 -9.13
C LEU A 267 -0.55 2.91 -9.18
N ALA A 268 -1.54 2.23 -8.61
CA ALA A 268 -2.92 2.71 -8.54
C ALA A 268 -3.02 4.07 -7.86
N ASN A 269 -2.33 4.26 -6.73
CA ASN A 269 -2.44 5.49 -5.96
C ASN A 269 -1.68 6.66 -6.62
N LEU A 270 -0.58 6.40 -7.33
CA LEU A 270 0.09 7.42 -8.16
C LEU A 270 -0.79 7.84 -9.34
N LEU A 271 -1.48 6.90 -9.99
CA LEU A 271 -2.42 7.20 -11.08
C LEU A 271 -3.67 7.94 -10.58
N LEU A 272 -4.21 7.59 -9.40
CA LEU A 272 -5.30 8.34 -8.76
C LEU A 272 -4.89 9.79 -8.48
N ALA A 273 -3.69 9.99 -7.93
CA ALA A 273 -3.13 11.33 -7.72
C ALA A 273 -2.96 12.08 -9.05
N TYR A 274 -2.48 11.41 -10.11
CA TYR A 274 -2.33 12.00 -11.44
C TYR A 274 -3.66 12.53 -12.00
N PHE A 275 -4.72 11.73 -11.94
CA PHE A 275 -6.03 12.16 -12.44
C PHE A 275 -6.62 13.32 -11.61
N SER A 276 -6.41 13.35 -10.30
CA SER A 276 -6.91 14.44 -9.44
C SER A 276 -6.19 15.78 -9.65
N ARG A 277 -4.97 15.79 -10.20
CA ARG A 277 -4.20 17.03 -10.43
C ARG A 277 -4.88 18.07 -11.33
N ASP A 278 -5.90 17.74 -12.11
CA ASP A 278 -6.68 18.75 -12.87
C ASP A 278 -7.38 19.75 -11.95
N TRP A 279 -7.63 19.33 -10.72
CA TRP A 279 -8.17 20.20 -9.69
C TRP A 279 -7.06 20.82 -8.86
N HIS A 280 -6.15 20.02 -8.33
CA HIS A 280 -5.09 20.50 -7.43
C HIS A 280 -4.07 21.44 -8.11
N ASP A 281 -3.85 21.33 -9.43
CA ASP A 281 -2.92 22.20 -10.16
C ASP A 281 -3.57 23.52 -10.63
N ARG A 282 -4.86 23.78 -10.39
CA ARG A 282 -5.57 24.92 -11.04
C ARG A 282 -4.88 26.26 -10.81
N GLU A 283 -4.51 26.52 -9.57
CA GLU A 283 -3.84 27.75 -9.17
C GLU A 283 -2.37 27.76 -9.65
N ALA A 284 -1.67 26.62 -9.57
CA ALA A 284 -0.29 26.51 -10.04
C ALA A 284 -0.16 26.68 -11.57
N ARG A 285 -1.14 26.18 -12.34
CA ARG A 285 -1.23 26.36 -13.81
C ARG A 285 -1.53 27.81 -14.18
N ALA A 286 -2.39 28.49 -13.42
CA ALA A 286 -2.63 29.92 -13.60
C ALA A 286 -1.35 30.75 -13.44
N ASN A 287 -0.36 30.22 -12.72
CA ASN A 287 0.94 30.85 -12.45
C ASN A 287 2.12 30.29 -13.28
N GLY A 288 1.86 29.47 -14.32
CA GLY A 288 2.89 29.02 -15.27
C GLY A 288 3.82 27.89 -14.80
N GLY A 289 3.47 27.15 -13.74
CA GLY A 289 4.25 25.99 -13.27
C GLY A 289 4.20 24.78 -14.21
N LEU A 290 5.27 23.96 -14.20
CA LEU A 290 5.31 22.66 -14.88
C LEU A 290 4.23 21.71 -14.31
N PRO A 291 3.58 20.84 -15.10
CA PRO A 291 2.54 19.97 -14.59
C PRO A 291 3.12 18.92 -13.63
N TYR A 292 2.80 19.00 -12.34
CA TYR A 292 3.15 17.99 -11.32
C TYR A 292 2.75 16.55 -11.73
N ARG A 293 1.76 16.45 -12.63
CA ARG A 293 1.35 15.23 -13.33
C ARG A 293 2.47 14.48 -14.03
N ASP A 294 3.36 15.16 -14.74
CA ASP A 294 4.43 14.48 -15.46
C ASP A 294 5.42 13.84 -14.48
N TRP A 295 5.68 14.52 -13.36
CA TRP A 295 6.47 13.95 -12.27
C TRP A 295 5.80 12.70 -11.69
N LEU A 296 4.48 12.68 -11.47
CA LEU A 296 3.77 11.48 -10.99
C LEU A 296 3.89 10.28 -11.93
N LEU A 297 3.79 10.52 -13.25
CA LEU A 297 3.98 9.49 -14.27
C LEU A 297 5.43 9.01 -14.32
N GLU A 298 6.39 9.93 -14.20
CA GLU A 298 7.80 9.60 -14.09
C GLU A 298 8.10 8.75 -12.85
N GLN A 299 7.50 9.06 -11.69
CA GLN A 299 7.63 8.22 -10.49
C GLN A 299 7.08 6.81 -10.73
N ALA A 300 5.91 6.66 -11.38
CA ALA A 300 5.39 5.33 -11.71
C ALA A 300 6.34 4.54 -12.62
N THR A 301 6.91 5.18 -13.64
CA THR A 301 7.93 4.58 -14.53
C THR A 301 9.18 4.17 -13.77
N GLN A 302 9.75 5.07 -12.98
CA GLN A 302 11.00 4.83 -12.25
C GLN A 302 10.84 3.78 -11.16
N ILE A 303 9.70 3.75 -10.45
CA ILE A 303 9.41 2.73 -9.42
C ILE A 303 9.35 1.34 -10.06
N TRP A 304 8.58 1.18 -11.14
CA TRP A 304 8.46 -0.13 -11.79
C TRP A 304 9.79 -0.61 -12.38
N ASN A 305 10.48 0.23 -13.15
CA ASN A 305 11.74 -0.14 -13.78
C ASN A 305 12.82 -0.41 -12.73
N GLY A 306 12.96 0.46 -11.73
CA GLY A 306 13.89 0.28 -10.63
C GLY A 306 13.59 -0.99 -9.82
N PHE A 307 12.31 -1.31 -9.62
CA PHE A 307 11.90 -2.55 -8.96
C PHE A 307 12.32 -3.77 -9.80
N ALA A 308 12.00 -3.78 -11.09
CA ALA A 308 12.29 -4.88 -12.00
C ALA A 308 13.80 -5.17 -12.08
N ASP A 309 14.60 -4.12 -12.25
CA ASP A 309 16.07 -4.22 -12.32
C ASP A 309 16.66 -4.77 -11.01
N GLN A 310 16.24 -4.22 -9.86
CA GLN A 310 16.73 -4.66 -8.55
C GLN A 310 16.28 -6.09 -8.22
N PHE A 311 15.03 -6.46 -8.52
CA PHE A 311 14.52 -7.80 -8.27
C PHE A 311 15.29 -8.85 -9.08
N ILE A 312 15.57 -8.57 -10.35
CA ILE A 312 16.40 -9.45 -11.20
C ILE A 312 17.84 -9.51 -10.72
N ALA A 313 18.42 -8.39 -10.26
CA ALA A 313 19.76 -8.36 -9.69
C ALA A 313 19.86 -9.25 -8.43
N LEU A 314 18.91 -9.12 -7.49
CA LEU A 314 18.82 -9.95 -6.30
C LEU A 314 18.68 -11.45 -6.64
N TRP A 315 17.86 -11.77 -7.65
CA TRP A 315 17.71 -13.14 -8.15
C TRP A 315 19.03 -13.70 -8.68
N ARG A 316 19.69 -12.97 -9.60
CA ARG A 316 20.97 -13.38 -10.19
C ARG A 316 22.06 -13.56 -9.13
N GLU A 317 22.15 -12.64 -8.18
CA GLU A 317 23.11 -12.71 -7.08
C GLU A 317 22.89 -13.96 -6.22
N HIS A 318 21.63 -14.26 -5.87
CA HIS A 318 21.28 -15.41 -5.06
C HIS A 318 21.64 -16.74 -5.74
N GLU A 319 21.30 -16.89 -7.02
CA GLU A 319 21.64 -18.09 -7.79
C GLU A 319 23.14 -18.24 -8.00
N SER A 320 23.86 -17.13 -8.20
CA SER A 320 25.32 -17.12 -8.28
C SER A 320 25.95 -17.63 -6.98
N ARG A 321 25.48 -17.15 -5.83
CA ARG A 321 25.95 -17.60 -4.50
C ARG A 321 25.62 -19.07 -4.24
N ARG A 322 24.43 -19.54 -4.62
CA ARG A 322 24.01 -20.95 -4.49
C ARG A 322 24.63 -21.87 -5.53
N LYS A 323 25.24 -21.33 -6.59
CA LYS A 323 25.74 -22.07 -7.77
C LYS A 323 24.67 -23.00 -8.36
N SER A 324 23.42 -22.53 -8.36
CA SER A 324 22.25 -23.28 -8.85
C SER A 324 21.16 -22.31 -9.28
N TYR A 325 20.51 -22.60 -10.40
CA TYR A 325 19.37 -21.83 -10.90
C TYR A 325 18.04 -22.40 -10.41
N PHE A 326 17.02 -21.56 -10.32
CA PHE A 326 15.67 -21.92 -9.94
C PHE A 326 15.08 -23.03 -10.83
N ILE A 327 15.37 -22.97 -12.14
CA ILE A 327 14.90 -23.95 -13.12
C ILE A 327 15.82 -25.18 -13.27
N GLY A 328 16.89 -25.28 -12.46
CA GLY A 328 17.89 -26.34 -12.56
C GLY A 328 18.96 -26.08 -13.64
N ASP A 329 19.58 -27.15 -14.15
CA ASP A 329 20.66 -27.10 -15.14
C ASP A 329 20.19 -26.48 -16.47
N ASP A 330 20.93 -25.48 -16.96
CA ASP A 330 20.69 -24.80 -18.24
C ASP A 330 21.92 -24.94 -19.13
N ARG A 331 22.06 -26.12 -19.73
CA ARG A 331 23.21 -26.46 -20.60
C ARG A 331 23.36 -25.54 -21.81
N GLY A 332 22.28 -24.88 -22.23
CA GLY A 332 22.26 -23.93 -23.35
C GLY A 332 22.46 -22.47 -22.93
N GLY A 333 22.43 -22.17 -21.63
CA GLY A 333 22.66 -20.83 -21.04
C GLY A 333 21.60 -19.77 -21.31
N ALA A 334 20.55 -20.06 -22.09
CA ALA A 334 19.52 -19.09 -22.49
C ALA A 334 18.16 -19.30 -21.79
N CYS A 335 17.91 -20.48 -21.21
CA CYS A 335 16.62 -20.81 -20.61
C CYS A 335 16.37 -20.00 -19.33
N VAL A 336 17.41 -19.78 -18.53
CA VAL A 336 17.27 -19.07 -17.25
C VAL A 336 16.84 -17.61 -17.48
N ASP A 337 17.49 -16.90 -18.40
CA ASP A 337 17.14 -15.51 -18.70
C ASP A 337 15.75 -15.41 -19.36
N ALA A 338 15.38 -16.34 -20.24
CA ALA A 338 14.04 -16.40 -20.82
C ALA A 338 12.95 -16.63 -19.75
N PHE A 339 13.21 -17.50 -18.76
CA PHE A 339 12.30 -17.73 -17.66
C PHE A 339 12.12 -16.47 -16.79
N ARG A 340 13.22 -15.81 -16.42
CA ARG A 340 13.18 -14.55 -15.65
C ARG A 340 12.39 -13.46 -16.39
N ALA A 341 12.63 -13.30 -17.70
CA ALA A 341 11.89 -12.33 -18.51
C ALA A 341 10.38 -12.62 -18.52
N ARG A 342 9.99 -13.89 -18.70
CA ARG A 342 8.58 -14.31 -18.68
C ARG A 342 7.95 -14.16 -17.29
N PHE A 343 8.72 -14.40 -16.22
CA PHE A 343 8.29 -14.15 -14.85
C PHE A 343 7.96 -12.66 -14.65
N MET A 344 8.87 -11.78 -15.04
CA MET A 344 8.66 -10.33 -14.89
C MET A 344 7.50 -9.80 -15.74
N GLN A 345 7.30 -10.33 -16.95
CA GLN A 345 6.15 -9.98 -17.78
C GLN A 345 4.82 -10.37 -17.12
N ARG A 346 4.74 -11.55 -16.51
CA ARG A 346 3.55 -11.98 -15.75
C ARG A 346 3.33 -11.11 -14.52
N LEU A 347 4.39 -10.87 -13.75
CA LEU A 347 4.33 -10.01 -12.58
C LEU A 347 3.87 -8.59 -12.92
N PHE A 348 4.31 -8.06 -14.07
CA PHE A 348 3.85 -6.76 -14.56
C PHE A 348 2.34 -6.78 -14.81
N ALA A 349 1.85 -7.75 -15.59
CA ALA A 349 0.44 -7.89 -15.89
C ALA A 349 -0.42 -8.03 -14.61
N ASP A 350 0.00 -8.86 -13.65
CA ASP A 350 -0.69 -9.01 -12.37
C ASP A 350 -0.71 -7.69 -11.59
N SER A 351 0.39 -6.95 -11.59
CA SER A 351 0.48 -5.63 -10.96
C SER A 351 -0.51 -4.63 -11.56
N LEU A 352 -0.68 -4.63 -12.89
CA LEU A 352 -1.67 -3.79 -13.57
C LEU A 352 -3.11 -4.22 -13.26
N GLY A 353 -3.36 -5.52 -13.18
CA GLY A 353 -4.65 -6.06 -12.76
C GLY A 353 -5.05 -5.58 -11.36
N PHE A 354 -4.15 -5.75 -10.38
CA PHE A 354 -4.40 -5.26 -9.03
C PHE A 354 -4.46 -3.74 -8.95
N ALA A 355 -3.69 -3.01 -9.77
CA ALA A 355 -3.80 -1.56 -9.85
C ALA A 355 -5.21 -1.15 -10.30
N GLY A 356 -5.74 -1.78 -11.34
CA GLY A 356 -7.10 -1.54 -11.82
C GLY A 356 -8.16 -1.82 -10.76
N CYS A 357 -8.10 -2.96 -10.06
CA CYS A 357 -9.03 -3.26 -8.95
C CYS A 357 -8.96 -2.21 -7.84
N LYS A 358 -7.74 -1.81 -7.43
CA LYS A 358 -7.54 -0.81 -6.37
C LYS A 358 -7.98 0.59 -6.78
N MET A 359 -7.81 0.99 -8.03
CA MET A 359 -8.35 2.26 -8.53
C MET A 359 -9.88 2.23 -8.51
N ILE A 360 -10.51 1.19 -9.09
CA ILE A 360 -11.98 1.06 -9.14
C ILE A 360 -12.57 1.14 -7.73
N ARG A 361 -12.07 0.33 -6.78
CA ARG A 361 -12.62 0.31 -5.42
C ARG A 361 -12.50 1.64 -4.67
N ARG A 362 -11.51 2.48 -5.01
CA ARG A 362 -11.36 3.81 -4.41
C ARG A 362 -12.31 4.86 -5.00
N ILE A 363 -12.85 4.62 -6.20
CA ILE A 363 -13.84 5.50 -6.83
C ILE A 363 -15.26 5.12 -6.41
N VAL A 364 -15.62 3.84 -6.50
CA VAL A 364 -17.02 3.39 -6.33
C VAL A 364 -17.31 2.71 -5.00
N GLY A 365 -16.27 2.19 -4.34
CA GLY A 365 -16.42 1.46 -3.08
C GLY A 365 -16.51 2.36 -1.85
N MET A 366 -16.58 1.70 -0.70
CA MET A 366 -16.74 2.32 0.62
C MET A 366 -15.58 3.27 1.01
N ALA A 367 -14.35 2.76 0.94
CA ALA A 367 -13.17 3.50 1.40
C ALA A 367 -12.54 4.27 0.24
N LYS A 368 -12.93 5.54 0.07
CA LYS A 368 -12.43 6.42 -1.00
C LYS A 368 -11.03 6.99 -0.69
N VAL A 369 -10.49 7.82 -1.59
CA VAL A 369 -9.22 8.56 -1.40
C VAL A 369 -9.45 10.07 -1.37
N VAL A 370 -8.79 10.74 -0.43
CA VAL A 370 -8.91 12.20 -0.23
C VAL A 370 -8.37 13.01 -1.41
N ASP A 371 -7.47 12.44 -2.22
CA ASP A 371 -6.99 13.02 -3.47
C ASP A 371 -8.17 13.41 -4.40
N VAL A 372 -9.26 12.64 -4.36
CA VAL A 372 -10.45 12.82 -5.19
C VAL A 372 -11.62 13.39 -4.38
N THR A 373 -11.86 12.92 -3.15
CA THR A 373 -13.03 13.35 -2.37
C THR A 373 -12.93 14.78 -1.84
N SER A 374 -11.71 15.34 -1.74
CA SER A 374 -11.49 16.76 -1.40
C SER A 374 -11.95 17.73 -2.49
N ILE A 375 -12.21 17.26 -3.70
CA ILE A 375 -12.75 18.07 -4.80
C ILE A 375 -14.21 18.40 -4.47
N ALA A 376 -14.47 19.66 -4.11
CA ALA A 376 -15.79 20.13 -3.67
C ALA A 376 -16.82 20.22 -4.82
N ASP A 377 -16.38 20.57 -6.02
CA ASP A 377 -17.23 20.61 -7.22
C ASP A 377 -17.55 19.17 -7.67
N GLU A 378 -18.81 18.76 -7.49
CA GLU A 378 -19.23 17.39 -7.77
C GLU A 378 -19.13 17.01 -9.26
N ALA A 379 -19.41 17.94 -10.17
CA ALA A 379 -19.36 17.67 -11.62
C ALA A 379 -17.91 17.46 -12.08
N LEU A 380 -17.00 18.28 -11.54
CA LEU A 380 -15.59 18.08 -11.76
C LEU A 380 -15.08 16.78 -11.12
N ARG A 381 -15.46 16.52 -9.86
CA ARG A 381 -15.07 15.29 -9.17
C ARG A 381 -15.51 14.08 -9.96
N ALA A 382 -16.74 14.07 -10.46
CA ALA A 382 -17.24 13.02 -11.35
C ALA A 382 -16.38 12.86 -12.62
N THR A 383 -15.93 13.97 -13.23
CA THR A 383 -15.02 13.91 -14.40
C THR A 383 -13.69 13.22 -14.07
N VAL A 384 -13.10 13.54 -12.91
CA VAL A 384 -11.87 12.90 -12.41
C VAL A 384 -12.11 11.42 -12.11
N GLU A 385 -13.22 11.11 -11.42
CA GLU A 385 -13.63 9.75 -11.07
C GLU A 385 -13.81 8.88 -12.34
N VAL A 386 -14.46 9.40 -13.38
CA VAL A 386 -14.66 8.71 -14.66
C VAL A 386 -13.33 8.43 -15.37
N ARG A 387 -12.42 9.40 -15.45
CA ARG A 387 -11.09 9.20 -16.03
C ARG A 387 -10.32 8.10 -15.31
N ALA A 388 -10.25 8.19 -13.98
CA ALA A 388 -9.59 7.18 -13.16
C ALA A 388 -10.21 5.79 -13.37
N LEU A 389 -11.54 5.69 -13.39
CA LEU A 389 -12.26 4.43 -13.62
C LEU A 389 -11.98 3.84 -15.01
N ARG A 390 -11.98 4.67 -16.05
CA ARG A 390 -11.71 4.26 -17.44
C ARG A 390 -10.27 3.75 -17.59
N CYS A 391 -9.31 4.41 -16.93
CA CYS A 391 -7.92 3.97 -16.91
C CYS A 391 -7.79 2.63 -16.19
N ALA A 392 -8.37 2.54 -15.00
CA ALA A 392 -8.37 1.33 -14.19
C ALA A 392 -8.95 0.12 -14.94
N GLN A 393 -10.05 0.31 -15.67
CA GLN A 393 -10.64 -0.75 -16.48
C GLN A 393 -9.72 -1.19 -17.63
N ARG A 394 -9.06 -0.26 -18.33
CA ARG A 394 -8.10 -0.62 -19.39
C ARG A 394 -6.92 -1.38 -18.81
N LEU A 395 -6.32 -0.88 -17.72
CA LEU A 395 -5.23 -1.60 -17.04
C LEU A 395 -5.66 -2.99 -16.60
N LEU A 396 -6.85 -3.14 -16.03
CA LEU A 396 -7.33 -4.45 -15.58
C LEU A 396 -7.61 -5.40 -16.75
N VAL A 397 -8.36 -4.97 -17.77
CA VAL A 397 -8.81 -5.85 -18.86
C VAL A 397 -7.70 -6.10 -19.89
N GLU A 398 -6.90 -5.09 -20.20
CA GLU A 398 -5.87 -5.12 -21.25
C GLU A 398 -4.46 -5.46 -20.70
N ARG A 399 -4.30 -5.77 -19.40
CA ARG A 399 -3.00 -6.00 -18.74
C ARG A 399 -2.01 -6.92 -19.45
N HIS A 400 -2.49 -7.89 -20.22
CA HIS A 400 -1.63 -8.82 -20.96
C HIS A 400 -1.16 -8.28 -22.31
N ALA A 401 -1.84 -7.26 -22.85
CA ALA A 401 -1.47 -6.56 -24.08
C ALA A 401 -0.51 -5.39 -23.82
N ILE A 402 -0.49 -4.86 -22.59
CA ILE A 402 0.39 -3.77 -22.18
C ILE A 402 1.81 -4.32 -21.96
N ALA A 403 2.74 -3.94 -22.82
CA ALA A 403 4.08 -4.51 -22.86
C ALA A 403 5.01 -3.97 -21.76
N ASP A 404 4.88 -2.68 -21.43
CA ASP A 404 5.75 -2.00 -20.47
C ASP A 404 5.04 -0.81 -19.77
N ILE A 405 5.74 -0.20 -18.80
CA ILE A 405 5.23 0.93 -18.01
C ILE A 405 5.08 2.21 -18.85
N GLY A 406 5.78 2.33 -19.98
CA GLY A 406 5.62 3.43 -20.93
C GLY A 406 4.26 3.40 -21.61
N GLU A 407 3.74 2.22 -21.94
CA GLU A 407 2.38 2.07 -22.46
C GLU A 407 1.31 2.42 -21.41
N VAL A 408 1.54 2.12 -20.13
CA VAL A 408 0.66 2.58 -19.03
C VAL A 408 0.60 4.10 -18.97
N VAL A 409 1.76 4.77 -19.09
CA VAL A 409 1.87 6.23 -19.15
C VAL A 409 1.12 6.79 -20.36
N ALA A 410 1.24 6.14 -21.52
CA ALA A 410 0.51 6.52 -22.73
C ALA A 410 -1.02 6.41 -22.53
N VAL A 411 -1.50 5.30 -21.95
CA VAL A 411 -2.92 5.11 -21.60
C VAL A 411 -3.42 6.20 -20.66
N ALA A 412 -2.66 6.54 -19.62
CA ALA A 412 -3.04 7.59 -18.68
C ALA A 412 -3.14 8.97 -19.35
N ARG A 413 -2.21 9.30 -20.25
CA ARG A 413 -2.22 10.56 -21.03
C ARG A 413 -3.37 10.62 -22.03
N GLU A 414 -3.64 9.54 -22.75
CA GLU A 414 -4.76 9.42 -23.68
C GLU A 414 -6.11 9.68 -22.99
N ILE A 415 -6.34 9.02 -21.85
CA ILE A 415 -7.56 9.18 -21.04
C ILE A 415 -7.68 10.58 -20.47
N GLN A 416 -6.56 11.15 -20.05
CA GLN A 416 -6.51 12.52 -19.53
C GLN A 416 -6.87 13.56 -20.60
N ALA A 417 -6.47 13.34 -21.85
CA ALA A 417 -6.82 14.19 -22.99
C ALA A 417 -8.27 13.98 -23.47
N THR A 418 -8.87 12.83 -23.17
CA THR A 418 -10.24 12.50 -23.59
C THR A 418 -11.27 13.37 -22.87
N ARG A 419 -12.21 13.92 -23.64
CA ARG A 419 -13.41 14.59 -23.14
C ARG A 419 -14.53 13.55 -23.05
N TYR A 420 -14.93 13.22 -21.83
CA TYR A 420 -16.11 12.40 -21.58
C TYR A 420 -17.33 13.33 -21.60
N ALA A 421 -18.33 13.00 -22.40
CA ALA A 421 -19.56 13.75 -22.56
C ALA A 421 -20.59 13.37 -21.48
#